data_AF-A0A853E4J3-F1
#
_entry.id   AF-A0A853E4J3-F1
#
_cell.length_a   1.000
_cell.length_b   1.000
_cell.length_c   1.000
_cell.angle_alpha   90.00
_cell.angle_beta   90.00
_cell.angle_gamma   90.00
#
_symmetry.space_group_name_H-M   'P 1'
#
loop_
_entity.id
_entity.type
_entity.pdbx_description
1 polymer ?
#
loop_
_entity_poly.entity_id
_entity_poly.type
_entity_poly.pdbx_seq_one_letter_code
_entity_poly.pdbx_strand_id
1 'polypeptide(L)' 'MIDLQQRYETIKSACENLKLQANPALRIKNKRQVITSHKPKIRKIPSWCLDKLPSDCQIVGEDGNYYLVRH' A
#
# COMPACT_ATOMS: atom_id res chain seq x y z
N MET A 1 -24.29 -30.94 22.64
CA MET A 1 -24.52 -30.68 21.20
C MET A 1 -25.31 -29.39 21.11
N ILE A 2 -24.80 -28.37 20.42
CA ILE A 2 -25.57 -27.15 20.18
C ILE A 2 -26.71 -27.50 19.23
N ASP A 3 -27.92 -27.10 19.62
CA ASP A 3 -29.15 -27.35 18.88
C ASP A 3 -29.13 -26.67 17.50
N LEU A 4 -29.66 -27.35 16.50
CA LEU A 4 -29.56 -26.93 15.09
C LEU A 4 -30.34 -25.63 14.85
N GLN A 5 -31.42 -25.43 15.61
CA GLN A 5 -32.25 -24.24 15.56
C GLN A 5 -31.52 -23.04 16.15
N GLN A 6 -30.83 -23.21 17.28
CA GLN A 6 -30.00 -22.16 17.88
C GLN A 6 -28.90 -21.68 16.93
N ARG A 7 -28.27 -22.58 16.16
CA ARG A 7 -27.27 -22.19 15.15
C ARG A 7 -27.89 -21.34 14.04
N TYR A 8 -29.06 -21.74 13.57
CA TYR A 8 -29.75 -21.04 12.50
C TYR A 8 -30.16 -19.62 12.93
N GLU A 9 -30.70 -19.46 14.14
CA GLU A 9 -31.08 -18.15 14.68
C GLU A 9 -29.87 -17.24 14.88
N THR A 10 -28.75 -17.79 15.35
CA THR A 10 -27.50 -17.05 15.53
C THR A 10 -26.93 -16.56 14.20
N ILE A 11 -26.93 -17.41 13.17
CA ILE A 11 -26.47 -17.04 11.83
C ILE A 11 -27.40 -15.97 11.23
N LYS A 12 -28.71 -16.14 11.39
CA LYS A 12 -29.71 -15.20 10.88
C LYS A 12 -29.54 -13.81 11.51
N SER A 13 -29.35 -13.72 12.83
CA SER A 13 -29.15 -12.44 13.52
C SER A 13 -27.85 -11.76 13.09
N ALA A 14 -26.77 -12.53 12.94
CA ALA A 14 -25.49 -12.02 12.46
C ALA A 14 -25.61 -11.43 11.04
N CYS A 15 -26.33 -12.11 10.14
CA CYS A 15 -26.56 -11.63 8.78
C CYS A 15 -27.39 -10.34 8.72
N GLU A 16 -28.44 -10.21 9.54
CA GLU A 16 -29.24 -8.98 9.61
C GLU A 16 -28.43 -7.80 10.18
N ASN A 17 -27.61 -8.06 11.20
CA ASN A 17 -26.72 -7.05 11.77
C ASN A 17 -25.66 -6.57 10.75
N LEU A 18 -25.13 -7.46 9.93
CA LEU A 18 -24.18 -7.12 8.86
C LEU A 18 -24.82 -6.26 7.77
N LYS A 19 -26.10 -6.48 7.42
CA LYS A 19 -26.82 -5.62 6.46
C LYS A 19 -27.05 -4.21 6.98
N LEU A 20 -27.25 -4.06 8.29
CA LEU A 20 -27.43 -2.76 8.95
C LEU A 20 -26.11 -2.01 9.17
N GLN A 21 -24.98 -2.69 9.00
CA GLN A 21 -23.68 -2.07 9.08
C GLN A 21 -23.50 -1.17 7.84
N ALA A 22 -23.72 0.13 8.01
CA ALA A 22 -23.44 1.12 6.98
C ALA A 22 -21.99 0.95 6.53
N ASN A 23 -21.80 0.54 5.27
CA ASN A 23 -20.48 0.31 4.69
C ASN A 23 -19.59 1.53 4.99
N PRO A 24 -18.57 1.41 5.86
CA PRO A 24 -17.74 2.54 6.18
C PRO A 24 -17.10 3.00 4.86
N ALA A 25 -17.25 4.29 4.55
CA ALA A 25 -16.63 4.87 3.36
C ALA A 25 -15.16 4.44 3.36
N LEU A 26 -14.74 3.69 2.32
CA LEU A 26 -13.40 3.12 2.22
C LEU A 26 -12.41 4.22 2.58
N ARG A 27 -11.73 4.05 3.72
CA ARG A 27 -10.85 5.07 4.35
C ARG A 27 -9.61 5.38 3.49
N ILE A 28 -9.54 4.79 2.31
CA ILE A 28 -8.53 5.02 1.30
C ILE A 28 -9.17 5.98 0.32
N LYS A 29 -8.97 7.28 0.57
CA LYS A 29 -9.07 8.30 -0.47
C LYS A 29 -8.41 7.72 -1.72
N ASN A 30 -9.20 7.42 -2.75
CA ASN A 30 -8.76 7.17 -4.13
C ASN A 30 -8.09 8.40 -4.74
N LYS A 31 -7.35 9.18 -3.96
CA LYS A 31 -6.42 10.17 -4.44
C LYS A 31 -5.14 9.40 -4.74
N ARG A 32 -5.11 8.70 -5.88
CA ARG A 32 -3.87 8.62 -6.66
C ARG A 32 -3.49 10.07 -6.94
N GLN A 33 -2.80 10.72 -6.00
CA GLN A 33 -2.14 11.98 -6.27
C GLN A 33 -1.04 11.60 -7.26
N VAL A 34 -1.33 11.82 -8.54
CA VAL A 34 -0.30 11.80 -9.56
C VAL A 34 0.63 12.94 -9.16
N ILE A 35 1.75 12.61 -8.53
CA ILE A 35 2.77 13.58 -8.17
C ILE A 35 3.39 14.02 -9.50
N THR A 36 2.81 15.03 -10.14
CA THR A 36 3.27 15.61 -11.41
C THR A 36 4.48 16.53 -11.22
N SER A 37 5.25 16.35 -10.14
CA SER A 37 6.48 17.10 -9.99
C SER A 37 7.46 16.61 -11.07
N HIS A 38 7.62 17.43 -12.12
CA HIS A 38 8.67 17.29 -13.14
C HIS A 38 10.08 17.54 -12.57
N LYS A 39 10.20 17.67 -11.24
CA LYS A 39 11.48 17.79 -10.57
C LYS A 39 12.15 16.42 -10.55
N PRO A 40 13.41 16.31 -10.97
CA PRO A 40 14.14 15.06 -10.92
C PRO A 40 14.19 14.59 -9.46
N LYS A 41 13.63 13.41 -9.21
CA LYS A 41 13.52 12.87 -7.86
C LYS A 41 14.81 12.11 -7.53
N ILE A 42 15.56 12.61 -6.55
CA ILE A 42 16.68 11.86 -5.99
C ILE A 42 16.12 10.74 -5.09
N ARG A 43 16.56 9.52 -5.34
CA ARG A 43 16.18 8.32 -4.58
C ARG A 43 17.42 7.77 -3.87
N LYS A 44 17.25 7.32 -2.63
CA LYS A 44 18.25 6.53 -1.91
C LYS A 44 18.10 5.07 -2.32
N ILE A 45 19.12 4.48 -2.91
CA ILE A 45 19.14 3.08 -3.33
C ILE A 45 20.32 2.39 -2.61
N PRO A 46 20.09 1.27 -1.89
CA PRO A 46 21.19 0.56 -1.23
C PRO A 46 22.31 0.18 -2.21
N SER A 47 23.57 0.36 -1.82
CA SER A 47 24.71 0.09 -2.71
C SER A 47 24.81 -1.38 -3.13
N TRP A 48 24.38 -2.30 -2.25
CA TRP A 48 24.37 -3.74 -2.50
C TRP A 48 23.24 -4.22 -3.44
N CYS A 49 22.27 -3.38 -3.79
CA CYS A 49 21.18 -3.77 -4.68
C CYS A 49 21.31 -3.25 -6.12
N LEU A 50 22.36 -2.49 -6.42
CA LEU A 50 22.63 -1.97 -7.76
C LEU A 50 23.80 -2.71 -8.39
N ASP A 51 23.51 -3.75 -9.17
CA ASP A 51 24.52 -4.40 -10.02
C ASP A 51 24.93 -3.49 -11.19
N LYS A 52 23.96 -2.81 -11.79
CA LYS A 52 24.15 -1.81 -12.85
C LYS A 52 23.10 -0.70 -12.73
N LEU A 53 23.53 0.52 -13.01
CA LEU A 53 22.62 1.66 -13.08
C LEU A 53 21.89 1.69 -14.44
N PRO A 54 20.57 1.93 -14.47
CA PRO A 54 19.86 2.20 -15.72
C PRO A 54 20.47 3.39 -16.48
N SER A 55 20.41 3.36 -17.83
CA SER A 55 21.05 4.37 -18.68
C SER A 55 20.48 5.79 -18.56
N ASP A 56 19.23 5.88 -18.11
CA ASP A 56 18.51 7.13 -17.86
C ASP A 56 18.75 7.69 -16.45
N CYS A 57 19.60 7.03 -15.65
CA CYS A 57 19.87 7.40 -14.27
C CYS A 57 21.33 7.85 -14.08
N GLN A 58 21.56 8.67 -13.05
CA GLN A 58 22.88 9.17 -12.65
C GLN A 58 23.04 9.09 -11.12
N ILE A 59 24.20 8.62 -10.67
CA ILE A 59 24.59 8.70 -9.25
C ILE A 59 25.06 10.12 -8.97
N VAL A 60 24.39 10.81 -8.05
CA VAL A 60 24.66 12.21 -7.66
C VAL A 60 25.47 12.27 -6.36
N GLY A 61 25.53 11.18 -5.60
CA GLY A 61 26.31 11.06 -4.40
C GLY A 61 26.18 9.70 -3.74
N GLU A 62 26.91 9.51 -2.66
CA GLU A 62 26.93 8.29 -1.85
C GLU A 62 26.76 8.69 -0.38
N ASP A 63 25.98 7.92 0.36
CA ASP A 63 25.66 8.12 1.77
C ASP A 63 25.84 6.79 2.51
N GLY A 64 27.11 6.44 2.76
CA GLY A 64 27.51 5.17 3.36
C GLY A 64 27.08 3.96 2.51
N ASN A 65 26.07 3.23 2.98
CA ASN A 65 25.56 2.02 2.30
C ASN A 65 24.51 2.32 1.21
N TYR A 66 24.40 3.57 0.75
CA TYR A 66 23.38 3.99 -0.21
C TYR A 66 23.96 4.89 -1.30
N TYR A 67 23.51 4.69 -2.54
CA TYR A 67 23.66 5.64 -3.62
C TYR A 67 22.48 6.61 -3.69
N LEU A 68 22.77 7.88 -3.94
CA LEU A 68 21.80 8.90 -4.28
C LEU A 68 21.64 8.91 -5.79
N VAL A 69 20.58 8.29 -6.29
CA VAL A 69 20.31 8.15 -7.72
C VAL A 69 19.28 9.15 -8.18
N ARG A 70 19.59 9.86 -9.25
CA ARG A 70 18.70 10.74 -9.98
C ARG A 70 18.30 10.06 -11.29
N HIS A 71 17.02 10.09 -11.62
CA HIS A 71 16.50 9.80 -12.97
C HIS A 71 16.37 11.11 -13.76
#